data_AF-A0A5B6X0W4-F1
#
_entry.id   AF-A0A5B6X0W4-F1
#
_cell.length_a   1.000
_cell.length_b   1.000
_cell.length_c   1.000
_cell.angle_alpha   90.00
_cell.angle_beta   90.00
_cell.angle_gamma   90.00
#
_symmetry.space_group_name_H-M   'P 1'
#
loop_
_entity.id
_entity.type
_entity.pdbx_description
1 polymer ?
#
loop_
_entity_poly.entity_id
_entity_poly.type
_entity_poly.pdbx_seq_one_letter_code
_entity_poly.pdbx_strand_id
1 'polypeptide(L)'
;MYGFEKKGGAQRDHKKMEAFRETLEDCQLQDIGYSGTWFTWERGNLPETNIRERLDRGVANEKWLNLFPIDKATEYLGNQCFHFEAWWTLEEATEQVIKDFWEFNAESLMVKLEKLQEKLREWARQNKGKKEGKK
;
A
#
# COMPACT_ATOMS: atom_id res chain seq x y z
N MET A 1 7.13 9.14 -11.91
CA MET A 1 7.38 9.21 -10.46
C MET A 1 8.05 10.55 -10.15
N TYR A 2 7.71 11.23 -9.05
CA TYR A 2 8.05 12.64 -8.84
C TYR A 2 9.15 12.85 -7.81
N GLY A 3 9.91 13.95 -7.93
CA GLY A 3 11.03 14.26 -7.04
C GLY A 3 10.62 14.42 -5.56
N PHE A 4 9.39 14.88 -5.30
CA PHE A 4 8.86 15.05 -3.94
C PHE A 4 8.57 13.73 -3.20
N GLU A 5 8.69 12.59 -3.89
CA GLU A 5 8.49 11.26 -3.30
C GLU A 5 9.78 10.68 -2.70
N LYS A 6 10.85 11.47 -2.69
CA LYS A 6 12.14 11.14 -2.07
C LYS A 6 12.69 12.33 -1.31
N LYS A 7 13.26 12.05 -0.13
CA LYS A 7 14.04 13.00 0.65
C LYS A 7 15.38 12.36 1.02
N GLY A 8 16.48 13.07 0.80
CA GLY A 8 17.84 12.59 1.06
C GLY A 8 18.33 11.52 0.08
N GLY A 9 19.62 11.18 0.18
CA GLY A 9 20.27 10.16 -0.64
C GLY A 9 20.45 10.53 -2.12
N ALA A 10 20.87 9.55 -2.92
CA ALA A 10 21.09 9.72 -4.36
C ALA A 10 19.78 9.90 -5.13
N GLN A 11 19.80 10.66 -6.23
CA GLN A 11 18.62 10.79 -7.10
C GLN A 11 18.22 9.43 -7.70
N ARG A 12 16.92 9.25 -7.93
CA ARG A 12 16.42 8.04 -8.60
C ARG A 12 16.82 8.05 -10.06
N ASP A 13 17.06 6.86 -10.61
CA ASP A 13 17.34 6.69 -12.03
C ASP A 13 16.12 7.08 -12.86
N HIS A 14 16.26 8.15 -13.65
CA HIS A 14 15.18 8.68 -14.48
C HIS A 14 14.58 7.62 -15.42
N LYS A 15 15.41 6.75 -16.00
CA LYS A 15 14.95 5.72 -16.94
C LYS A 15 14.03 4.71 -16.26
N LYS A 16 14.36 4.31 -15.03
CA LYS A 16 13.51 3.41 -14.24
C LYS A 16 12.18 4.07 -13.86
N MET A 17 12.21 5.37 -13.54
CA MET A 17 11.00 6.11 -13.19
C MET A 17 10.07 6.36 -14.38
N GLU A 18 10.65 6.45 -15.58
CA GLU A 18 9.94 6.55 -16.85
C GLU A 18 9.31 5.21 -17.23
N ALA A 19 10.08 4.12 -17.27
CA ALA A 19 9.56 2.79 -17.56
C ALA A 19 8.41 2.37 -16.62
N PHE A 20 8.50 2.72 -15.33
CA PHE A 20 7.40 2.49 -14.39
C PHE A 20 6.13 3.29 -14.73
N ARG A 21 6.26 4.55 -15.18
CA ARG A 21 5.11 5.35 -15.61
C ARG A 21 4.47 4.77 -16.87
N GLU A 22 5.28 4.41 -17.86
CA GLU A 22 4.83 3.78 -19.10
C GLU A 22 4.08 2.48 -18.79
N THR A 23 4.59 1.65 -17.89
CA THR A 23 3.88 0.42 -17.46
C THR A 23 2.51 0.71 -16.85
N LEU A 24 2.37 1.76 -16.03
CA LEU A 24 1.08 2.14 -15.48
C LEU A 24 0.12 2.64 -16.57
N GLU A 25 0.62 3.41 -17.52
CA GLU A 25 -0.14 3.92 -18.65
C GLU A 25 -0.63 2.80 -19.57
N ASP A 26 0.26 1.87 -19.95
CA ASP A 26 -0.04 0.70 -20.77
C ASP A 26 -1.10 -0.19 -20.11
N CYS A 27 -1.03 -0.35 -18.78
CA CYS A 27 -2.01 -1.11 -18.00
C CYS A 27 -3.28 -0.31 -17.63
N GLN A 28 -3.37 0.97 -18.02
CA GLN A 28 -4.46 1.89 -17.67
C GLN A 28 -4.69 2.00 -16.16
N LEU A 29 -3.61 1.95 -15.39
CA LEU A 29 -3.61 2.01 -13.93
C LEU A 29 -3.30 3.43 -13.47
N GLN A 30 -4.13 3.95 -12.56
CA GLN A 30 -3.99 5.27 -11.97
C GLN A 30 -3.65 5.14 -10.49
N ASP A 31 -2.75 5.99 -9.99
CA ASP A 31 -2.47 6.10 -8.55
C ASP A 31 -3.73 6.59 -7.84
N ILE A 32 -4.21 5.79 -6.89
CA ILE A 32 -5.46 6.06 -6.19
C ILE A 32 -5.29 6.94 -4.95
N GLY A 33 -4.07 7.40 -4.68
CA GLY A 33 -3.74 8.21 -3.52
C GLY A 33 -3.17 7.37 -2.36
N TYR A 34 -3.15 7.98 -1.18
CA TYR A 34 -2.62 7.37 0.04
C TYR A 34 -3.39 7.89 1.25
N SER A 35 -3.31 7.16 2.37
CA SER A 35 -3.78 7.63 3.67
C SER A 35 -2.65 7.46 4.70
N GLY A 36 -2.51 8.41 5.61
CA GLY A 36 -1.48 8.39 6.65
C GLY A 36 -0.15 8.99 6.20
N THR A 37 0.95 8.29 6.46
CA THR A 37 2.31 8.82 6.24
C THR A 37 2.65 8.85 4.75
N TRP A 38 3.09 10.02 4.26
CA TRP A 38 3.51 10.20 2.86
C TRP A 38 4.67 9.28 2.43
N PHE A 39 5.64 9.06 3.32
CA PHE A 39 6.78 8.17 3.09
C PHE A 39 6.48 6.79 3.67
N THR A 40 6.63 5.75 2.86
CA THR A 40 6.36 4.35 3.25
C THR A 40 7.64 3.60 3.62
N TRP A 41 8.80 4.20 3.33
CA TRP A 41 10.10 3.69 3.69
C TRP A 41 11.02 4.78 4.25
N GLU A 42 11.83 4.42 5.24
CA GLU A 42 12.80 5.30 5.88
C GLU A 42 14.06 4.50 6.27
N ARG A 43 15.24 5.10 6.06
CA ARG A 43 16.53 4.59 6.51
C ARG A 43 17.36 5.71 7.11
N GLY A 44 18.10 5.38 8.17
CA GLY A 44 18.96 6.32 8.89
C GLY A 44 18.18 7.12 9.93
N ASN A 45 18.81 7.38 11.08
CA ASN A 45 18.21 8.06 12.23
C ASN A 45 18.80 9.45 12.49
N LEU A 46 19.86 9.84 11.76
CA LEU A 46 20.47 11.17 11.87
C LEU A 46 19.98 12.06 10.71
N PRO A 47 19.74 13.36 10.92
CA PRO A 47 19.26 14.27 9.88
C PRO A 47 20.07 14.24 8.59
N GLU A 48 21.38 14.05 8.68
CA GLU A 48 22.33 14.06 7.56
C GLU A 48 22.28 12.76 6.74
N THR A 49 21.90 11.65 7.38
CA THR A 49 21.84 10.31 6.76
C THR A 49 20.42 9.80 6.55
N ASN A 50 19.42 10.58 6.98
CA ASN A 50 18.02 10.21 6.88
C ASN A 50 17.56 10.26 5.41
N ILE A 51 17.14 9.11 4.91
CA ILE A 51 16.57 8.93 3.58
C ILE A 51 15.15 8.43 3.74
N ARG A 52 14.20 9.11 3.09
CA ARG A 52 12.79 8.73 3.08
C ARG A 52 12.28 8.59 1.67
N GLU A 53 11.47 7.58 1.43
CA GLU A 53 10.91 7.28 0.12
C GLU A 53 9.45 6.82 0.22
N ARG A 54 8.63 7.19 -0.77
CA ARG A 54 7.32 6.58 -1.00
C ARG A 54 7.50 5.42 -1.99
N LEU A 55 7.55 4.20 -1.47
CA LEU A 55 7.74 2.99 -2.28
C LEU A 55 6.41 2.31 -2.60
N ASP A 56 5.46 2.33 -1.67
CA ASP A 56 4.18 1.63 -1.82
C ASP A 56 3.12 2.56 -2.43
N ARG A 57 2.34 2.01 -3.36
CA ARG A 57 1.26 2.72 -4.07
C ARG A 57 0.07 1.79 -4.27
N GLY A 58 -1.12 2.30 -3.97
CA GLY A 58 -2.33 1.74 -4.54
C GLY A 58 -2.48 2.24 -5.97
N VAL A 59 -2.79 1.33 -6.90
CA VAL A 59 -3.17 1.71 -8.27
C VAL A 59 -4.42 0.95 -8.69
N ALA A 60 -5.25 1.57 -9.52
CA ALA A 60 -6.49 0.97 -10.00
C ALA A 60 -6.82 1.48 -11.41
N ASN A 61 -7.50 0.65 -12.20
CA ASN A 61 -8.02 1.08 -13.50
C ASN A 61 -9.38 1.76 -13.36
N GLU A 62 -9.84 2.39 -14.45
CA GLU A 62 -11.11 3.12 -14.48
C GLU A 62 -12.31 2.25 -14.12
N LYS A 63 -12.35 0.99 -14.60
CA LYS A 63 -13.42 0.05 -14.27
C LYS A 63 -13.53 -0.18 -12.77
N TRP A 64 -12.38 -0.34 -12.10
CA TRP A 64 -12.33 -0.47 -10.66
C TRP A 64 -12.77 0.84 -9.98
N LEU A 65 -12.26 2.00 -10.39
CA LEU A 65 -12.66 3.28 -9.80
C LEU A 65 -14.17 3.58 -9.96
N ASN A 66 -14.79 3.15 -11.06
CA ASN A 66 -16.22 3.28 -11.29
C ASN A 66 -17.05 2.35 -10.39
N LEU A 67 -16.55 1.14 -10.12
CA LEU A 67 -17.17 0.20 -9.19
C LEU A 67 -16.94 0.59 -7.72
N PHE A 68 -15.81 1.24 -7.46
CA PHE A 68 -15.31 1.58 -6.13
C PHE A 68 -14.88 3.06 -6.08
N PRO A 69 -15.84 4.01 -6.05
CA PRO A 69 -15.51 5.42 -5.98
C PRO A 69 -14.71 5.71 -4.71
N ILE A 70 -13.53 6.28 -4.87
CA ILE A 70 -12.70 6.70 -3.74
C ILE A 70 -13.09 8.12 -3.39
N ASP A 71 -13.69 8.31 -2.21
CA ASP A 71 -13.98 9.64 -1.68
C ASP A 71 -12.67 10.36 -1.37
N LYS A 72 -12.18 11.16 -2.32
CA LYS A 72 -10.99 12.02 -2.11
C LYS A 72 -11.19 13.04 -0.97
N ALA A 73 -12.44 13.25 -0.53
CA ALA A 73 -12.77 14.09 0.62
C ALA A 73 -12.33 13.49 1.97
N THR A 74 -12.18 12.16 2.08
CA THR A 74 -11.73 11.51 3.32
C THR A 74 -10.22 11.50 3.50
N GLU A 75 -9.46 11.88 2.46
CA GLU A 75 -8.00 12.07 2.52
C GLU A 75 -7.60 13.08 3.61
N TYR A 76 -8.48 14.06 3.91
CA TYR A 76 -8.31 15.05 4.98
C TYR A 76 -8.88 14.64 6.34
N LEU A 77 -9.72 13.60 6.40
CA LEU A 77 -10.41 13.16 7.62
C LEU A 77 -9.76 11.91 8.26
N GLY A 78 -8.65 11.42 7.72
CA GLY A 78 -7.93 10.26 8.27
C GLY A 78 -8.74 8.97 8.23
N ASN A 79 -9.83 8.93 7.46
CA ASN A 79 -10.73 7.78 7.42
C ASN A 79 -10.30 6.81 6.33
N GLN A 80 -9.33 5.98 6.71
CA GLN A 80 -9.08 4.61 6.25
C GLN A 80 -9.21 4.34 4.74
N CYS A 81 -8.29 4.91 3.94
CA CYS A 81 -7.85 4.18 2.75
C CYS A 81 -7.05 2.95 3.18
N PHE A 82 -7.01 1.92 2.32
CA PHE A 82 -6.32 0.66 2.54
C PHE A 82 -4.90 0.86 3.11
N HIS A 83 -4.71 0.52 4.39
CA HIS A 83 -3.41 0.58 5.07
C HIS A 83 -2.75 -0.79 4.96
N PHE A 84 -1.77 -0.90 4.06
CA PHE A 84 -0.97 -2.10 3.87
C PHE A 84 0.39 -1.92 4.52
N GLU A 85 0.75 -2.79 5.46
CA GLU A 85 2.11 -2.81 5.99
C GLU A 85 2.93 -3.87 5.25
N ALA A 86 4.05 -3.46 4.63
CA ALA A 86 4.90 -4.36 3.86
C ALA A 86 5.44 -5.58 4.65
N TRP A 87 5.45 -5.55 5.98
CA TRP A 87 5.82 -6.73 6.78
C TRP A 87 4.76 -7.84 6.72
N TRP A 88 3.52 -7.53 6.33
CA TRP A 88 2.48 -8.54 6.16
C TRP A 88 2.90 -9.58 5.10
N THR A 89 3.53 -9.16 4.00
CA THR A 89 4.01 -10.09 2.96
C THR A 89 5.24 -10.91 3.36
N LEU A 90 5.86 -10.60 4.50
CA LEU A 90 7.01 -11.36 5.01
C LEU A 90 6.58 -12.51 5.94
N GLU A 91 5.29 -12.61 6.26
CA GLU A 91 4.73 -13.71 7.03
C GLU A 91 4.01 -14.67 6.08
N GLU A 92 4.48 -15.92 5.99
CA GLU A 92 3.83 -16.97 5.18
C GLU A 92 2.35 -17.14 5.55
N ALA A 93 2.01 -16.88 6.82
CA ALA A 93 0.65 -16.93 7.33
C ALA A 93 -0.30 -15.91 6.67
N THR A 94 0.20 -14.78 6.17
CA THR A 94 -0.66 -13.76 5.52
C THR A 94 -1.23 -14.29 4.22
N GLU A 95 -0.42 -14.97 3.42
CA GLU A 95 -0.87 -15.57 2.16
C GLU A 95 -1.96 -16.61 2.42
N GLN A 96 -1.79 -17.45 3.44
CA GLN A 96 -2.79 -18.43 3.84
C GLN A 96 -4.10 -17.77 4.30
N VAL A 97 -4.02 -16.71 5.12
CA VAL A 97 -5.20 -15.95 5.57
C VAL A 97 -5.98 -15.36 4.40
N ILE A 98 -5.28 -14.86 3.38
CA ILE A 98 -5.91 -14.30 2.17
C ILE A 98 -6.56 -15.42 1.36
N LYS A 99 -5.84 -16.51 1.08
CA LYS A 99 -6.34 -17.65 0.28
C LYS A 99 -7.56 -18.30 0.92
N ASP A 100 -7.46 -18.68 2.20
CA ASP A 100 -8.55 -19.32 2.94
C ASP A 100 -9.82 -18.47 2.90
N PHE A 101 -9.67 -17.15 3.04
CA PHE A 101 -10.82 -16.25 3.03
C PHE A 101 -11.40 -16.05 1.62
N TRP A 102 -10.52 -15.93 0.62
CA TRP A 102 -10.94 -15.65 -0.76
C TRP A 102 -11.73 -16.80 -1.38
N GLU A 103 -11.32 -18.04 -1.09
CA GLU A 103 -11.89 -19.27 -1.63
C GLU A 103 -13.17 -19.74 -0.92
N PHE A 104 -13.39 -19.34 0.35
CA PHE A 104 -14.45 -19.91 1.18
C PHE A 104 -15.86 -19.29 0.98
N ASN A 105 -16.02 -18.27 0.13
CA ASN A 105 -17.29 -17.54 0.11
C ASN A 105 -17.90 -17.31 -1.28
N ALA A 106 -19.21 -17.46 -1.41
CA ALA A 106 -19.99 -17.16 -2.62
C ALA A 106 -20.47 -15.69 -2.67
N GLU A 107 -20.06 -14.89 -1.68
CA GLU A 107 -20.41 -13.49 -1.57
C GLU A 107 -19.85 -12.64 -2.72
N SER A 108 -20.48 -11.49 -2.93
CA SER A 108 -19.96 -10.49 -3.88
C SER A 108 -18.57 -10.04 -3.47
N LEU A 109 -17.78 -9.66 -4.47
CA LEU A 109 -16.42 -9.14 -4.30
C LEU A 109 -16.34 -8.02 -3.24
N MET A 110 -17.36 -7.18 -3.16
CA MET A 110 -17.46 -6.08 -2.18
C MET A 110 -17.40 -6.60 -0.74
N VAL A 111 -18.30 -7.52 -0.41
CA VAL A 111 -18.41 -8.06 0.95
C VAL A 111 -17.17 -8.88 1.29
N LYS A 112 -16.56 -9.53 0.29
CA LYS A 112 -15.26 -10.19 0.46
C LYS A 112 -14.16 -9.20 0.81
N LEU A 113 -14.01 -8.10 0.08
CA LEU A 113 -12.95 -7.13 0.32
C LEU A 113 -13.09 -6.42 1.67
N GLU A 114 -14.32 -6.06 2.06
CA GLU A 114 -14.61 -5.43 3.35
C GLU A 114 -14.24 -6.35 4.52
N LYS A 115 -14.73 -7.59 4.50
CA LYS A 115 -14.41 -8.60 5.52
C LYS A 115 -12.92 -8.98 5.53
N LEU A 116 -12.28 -9.04 4.37
CA LEU A 116 -10.84 -9.31 4.27
C LEU A 116 -10.04 -8.20 4.94
N GLN A 117 -10.41 -6.93 4.73
CA GLN A 117 -9.79 -5.79 5.40
C GLN A 117 -9.91 -5.88 6.92
N GLU A 118 -11.09 -6.21 7.44
CA GLU A 118 -11.31 -6.39 8.89
C GLU A 118 -10.44 -7.52 9.44
N LYS A 119 -10.44 -8.69 8.78
CA LYS A 119 -9.68 -9.87 9.19
C LYS A 119 -8.17 -9.63 9.15
N LEU A 120 -7.66 -8.95 8.12
CA LEU A 120 -6.25 -8.56 8.04
C LEU A 120 -5.86 -7.59 9.16
N ARG A 121 -6.74 -6.66 9.54
CA ARG A 121 -6.49 -5.76 10.68
C ARG A 121 -6.46 -6.49 12.01
N GLU A 122 -7.37 -7.43 12.23
CA GLU A 122 -7.36 -8.27 13.42
C GLU A 122 -6.10 -9.12 13.51
N TRP A 123 -5.74 -9.79 12.41
CA TRP A 123 -4.50 -10.57 12.30
C TRP A 123 -3.27 -9.71 12.56
N ALA A 124 -3.19 -8.51 11.97
CA ALA A 124 -2.10 -7.58 12.17
C ALA A 124 -2.00 -7.14 13.65
N ARG A 125 -3.14 -6.88 14.30
CA ARG A 125 -3.18 -6.53 15.73
C ARG A 125 -2.64 -7.66 16.60
N GLN A 126 -2.99 -8.91 16.30
CA GLN A 126 -2.53 -10.10 17.03
C GLN A 126 -1.02 -10.36 16.82
N ASN A 127 -0.48 -10.02 15.64
CA ASN A 127 0.92 -10.28 15.29
C ASN A 127 1.86 -9.08 15.52
N LYS A 128 1.37 -7.93 16.01
CA LYS A 128 2.19 -6.72 16.24
C LYS A 128 3.46 -6.97 17.06
N GLY A 129 3.43 -7.88 18.04
CA GLY A 129 4.60 -8.21 18.87
C GLY A 129 5.76 -8.88 18.10
N LYS A 130 5.51 -9.49 16.94
CA LYS A 130 6.55 -10.10 16.09
C LYS A 130 7.32 -9.09 15.24
N LYS A 131 6.76 -7.89 15.05
CA LYS A 131 7.36 -6.79 14.27
C LYS A 131 8.62 -6.22 14.93
N GLU A 132 8.70 -6.27 16.27
CA GLU A 132 9.81 -5.67 17.02
C GLU A 132 11.09 -6.53 17.00
N GLY A 133 10.97 -7.85 16.75
CA GLY A 133 12.12 -8.77 16.66
C GLY A 133 12.77 -8.87 15.28
N LYS A 134 12.26 -8.14 14.27
CA LYS A 134 12.73 -8.19 12.87
C LYS A 134 13.32 -6.86 12.35
N LYS A 135 13.60 -5.89 13.24
CA LYS A 135 14.24 -4.62 12.89
C LYS A 135 15.76 -4.70 12.89
#